data_AF-A0AA97K9E8-F1
#
_entry.id   AF-A0AA97K9E8-F1
#
_cell.length_a   1.000
_cell.length_b   1.000
_cell.length_c   1.000
_cell.angle_alpha   90.00
_cell.angle_beta   90.00
_cell.angle_gamma   90.00
#
_symmetry.space_group_name_H-M   'P 1'
#
loop_
_entity.id
_entity.type
_entity.pdbx_description
1 polymer ?
#
loop_
_entity_poly.entity_id
_entity_poly.type
_entity_poly.pdbx_seq_one_letter_code
_entity_poly.pdbx_strand_id
1 'polypeptide(L)'
;MRINGSWNGLTFLVHKETFWTEAVPVGEKVDFGVKTTCDSNDIETADWNDDETFHVVQNGTAGTGAKNINCIWWNKKSMECSWNSGGKASSDTSYKLSYWLPLEDGQNKAKQCRNVTRKESEFRCRFDLDFHHLARIHISVQGKSANIQTTCFITESVNSLVKFDPPSFTDHSKNRNEMFLQWNKPVGFSDSCCDSEVEVNSSKSEIKHFKHTYSTTIPLEPNVQHSFRVRIQSEKGHWSDWSDVLFDSSPPSTTSTYLWLILIPLCVALLLVILLIYLKRIKLLIFPKIPDPGKILKDVFEEQIENQPAHETVNNDETHSLMLVEPAGNEK
;
A
#
# COMPACT_ATOMS: atom_id res chain seq x y z
N MET A 1 -8.18 -5.89 -61.64
CA MET A 1 -7.11 -6.49 -60.82
C MET A 1 -7.53 -6.38 -59.37
N ARG A 2 -7.74 -7.51 -58.67
CA ARG A 2 -7.95 -7.51 -57.21
C ARG A 2 -6.59 -7.75 -56.58
N ILE A 3 -6.14 -6.82 -55.75
CA ILE A 3 -4.88 -6.93 -55.03
C ILE A 3 -5.27 -7.21 -53.58
N ASN A 4 -4.86 -8.37 -53.07
CA ASN A 4 -5.03 -8.71 -51.67
C ASN A 4 -3.73 -8.35 -50.94
N GLY A 5 -3.84 -7.58 -49.86
CA GLY A 5 -2.75 -7.25 -48.96
C GLY A 5 -2.83 -8.09 -47.69
N SER A 6 -1.70 -8.34 -47.06
CA SER A 6 -1.62 -8.88 -45.70
C SER A 6 -0.74 -7.98 -44.86
N TRP A 7 -1.21 -7.56 -43.69
CA TRP A 7 -0.47 -6.71 -42.76
C TRP A 7 -0.69 -7.21 -41.33
N ASN A 8 0.40 -7.51 -40.61
CA ASN A 8 0.36 -8.12 -39.27
C ASN A 8 -0.59 -9.33 -39.17
N GLY A 9 -0.67 -10.15 -40.23
CA GLY A 9 -1.52 -11.34 -40.30
C GLY A 9 -2.99 -11.07 -40.65
N LEU A 10 -3.39 -9.83 -40.91
CA LEU A 10 -4.73 -9.47 -41.36
C LEU A 10 -4.74 -9.27 -42.88
N THR A 11 -5.64 -9.98 -43.56
CA THR A 11 -5.80 -9.90 -45.01
C THR A 11 -6.87 -8.86 -45.39
N PHE A 12 -6.61 -8.04 -46.41
CA PHE A 12 -7.53 -7.00 -46.86
C PHE A 12 -7.44 -6.76 -48.37
N LEU A 13 -8.45 -6.08 -48.90
CA LEU A 13 -8.46 -5.64 -50.30
C LEU A 13 -7.71 -4.30 -50.40
N VAL A 14 -6.71 -4.26 -51.28
CA VAL A 14 -5.93 -3.06 -51.57
C VAL A 14 -6.61 -2.30 -52.71
N HIS A 15 -7.04 -1.08 -52.43
CA HIS A 15 -7.55 -0.12 -53.40
C HIS A 15 -6.51 0.97 -53.69
N LYS A 16 -6.75 1.75 -54.75
CA LYS A 16 -5.98 2.96 -55.03
C LYS A 16 -6.12 3.89 -53.81
N GLU A 17 -4.99 4.38 -53.27
CA GLU A 17 -4.92 5.22 -52.05
C GLU A 17 -5.13 4.49 -50.71
N THR A 18 -4.90 3.18 -50.66
CA THR A 18 -4.81 2.49 -49.36
C THR A 18 -3.53 2.92 -48.64
N PHE A 19 -3.67 3.54 -47.48
CA PHE A 19 -2.54 3.88 -46.60
C PHE A 19 -2.73 3.25 -45.22
N TRP A 20 -1.60 3.00 -44.54
CA TRP A 20 -1.58 2.55 -43.16
C TRP A 20 -0.65 3.42 -42.33
N THR A 21 -0.92 3.52 -41.04
CA THR A 21 -0.09 4.27 -40.11
C THR A 21 0.32 3.33 -38.99
N GLU A 22 1.63 3.17 -38.80
CA GLU A 22 2.17 2.46 -37.65
C GLU A 22 2.91 3.40 -36.71
N ALA A 23 2.81 3.10 -35.41
CA ALA A 23 3.74 3.65 -34.46
C ALA A 23 5.02 2.81 -34.44
N VAL A 24 6.15 3.45 -34.70
CA VAL A 24 7.46 2.81 -34.64
C VAL A 24 8.24 3.30 -33.41
N PRO A 25 9.02 2.43 -32.76
CA PRO A 25 9.93 2.83 -31.71
C PRO A 25 10.97 3.80 -32.26
N VAL A 26 11.25 4.87 -31.52
CA VAL A 26 12.21 5.89 -31.93
C VAL A 26 13.61 5.36 -31.61
N GLY A 27 14.57 5.53 -32.52
CA GLY A 27 15.97 5.10 -32.32
C GLY A 27 16.28 3.65 -32.65
N GLU A 28 15.28 2.90 -33.07
CA GLU A 28 15.47 1.56 -33.62
C GLU A 28 15.54 1.64 -35.15
N LYS A 29 16.12 0.59 -35.74
CA LYS A 29 16.07 0.38 -37.19
C LYS A 29 14.71 -0.22 -37.52
N VAL A 30 14.04 0.37 -38.50
CA VAL A 30 12.79 -0.17 -39.03
C VAL A 30 13.07 -0.62 -40.45
N ASP A 31 12.90 -1.92 -40.68
CA ASP A 31 13.02 -2.52 -42.01
C ASP A 31 11.61 -2.64 -42.60
N PHE A 32 11.44 -2.16 -43.83
CA PHE A 32 10.19 -2.27 -44.56
C PHE A 32 10.43 -3.05 -45.85
N GLY A 33 9.71 -4.15 -46.01
CA GLY A 33 9.73 -4.97 -47.21
C GLY A 33 8.33 -5.09 -47.81
N VAL A 34 8.27 -5.28 -49.13
CA VAL A 34 7.03 -5.60 -49.84
C VAL A 34 7.23 -6.88 -50.62
N LYS A 35 6.31 -7.82 -50.45
CA LYS A 35 6.28 -9.07 -51.20
C LYS A 35 5.00 -9.14 -52.01
N THR A 36 5.13 -9.47 -53.30
CA THR A 36 4.00 -9.64 -54.22
C THR A 36 3.98 -11.05 -54.79
N THR A 37 2.79 -11.64 -54.88
CA THR A 37 2.57 -12.97 -55.46
C THR A 37 1.43 -12.91 -56.46
N CYS A 38 1.61 -13.46 -57.65
CA CYS A 38 0.55 -13.60 -58.65
C CYS A 38 -0.10 -14.98 -58.53
N ASP A 39 -1.44 -15.01 -58.44
CA ASP A 39 -2.25 -16.21 -58.20
C ASP A 39 -2.43 -17.10 -59.46
N SER A 40 -1.50 -17.03 -60.42
CA SER A 40 -1.38 -18.06 -61.45
C SER A 40 -0.49 -19.17 -60.91
N ASN A 41 -0.68 -20.42 -61.34
CA ASN A 41 0.02 -21.62 -60.87
C ASN A 41 1.57 -21.62 -61.01
N ASP A 42 2.20 -20.46 -61.17
CA ASP A 42 3.65 -20.26 -61.19
C ASP A 42 4.15 -19.98 -59.78
N ILE A 43 4.96 -20.90 -59.27
CA ILE A 43 5.59 -20.89 -57.95
C ILE A 43 6.81 -19.95 -58.00
N GLU A 44 6.62 -18.72 -58.44
CA GLU A 44 7.62 -17.66 -58.30
C GLU A 44 7.05 -16.62 -57.33
N THR A 45 7.16 -16.91 -56.04
CA THR A 45 7.04 -15.86 -55.05
C THR A 45 8.27 -14.98 -55.17
N ALA A 46 8.09 -13.70 -55.53
CA ALA A 46 9.19 -12.74 -55.44
C ALA A 46 9.79 -12.81 -54.02
N ASP A 47 11.12 -12.80 -53.94
CA ASP A 47 11.79 -12.65 -52.65
C ASP A 47 11.43 -11.28 -52.05
N TRP A 48 11.65 -11.09 -50.75
CA TRP A 48 11.46 -9.76 -50.18
C TRP A 48 12.37 -8.79 -50.93
N ASN A 49 11.79 -7.84 -51.66
CA ASN A 49 12.58 -6.79 -52.31
C ASN A 49 13.35 -6.03 -51.23
N ASP A 50 14.61 -5.72 -51.52
CA ASP A 50 15.60 -5.05 -50.66
C ASP A 50 14.97 -4.25 -49.51
N ASP A 51 15.13 -4.74 -48.28
CA ASP A 51 14.66 -4.08 -47.06
C ASP A 51 15.23 -2.64 -47.02
N GLU A 52 14.37 -1.64 -47.23
CA GLU A 52 14.79 -0.25 -46.99
C GLU A 52 14.81 -0.03 -45.47
N THR A 53 16.02 0.03 -44.90
CA THR A 53 16.19 0.36 -43.49
C THR A 53 16.04 1.87 -43.28
N PHE A 54 14.99 2.27 -42.55
CA PHE A 54 14.79 3.65 -42.12
C PHE A 54 15.39 3.87 -40.73
N HIS A 55 16.21 4.91 -40.61
CA HIS A 55 16.73 5.38 -39.33
C HIS A 55 15.81 6.46 -38.75
N VAL A 56 15.04 6.12 -37.72
CA VAL A 56 14.23 7.10 -36.99
C VAL A 56 15.14 7.92 -36.09
N VAL A 57 15.46 9.14 -36.51
CA VAL A 57 16.34 10.06 -35.78
C VAL A 57 15.78 10.32 -34.38
N GLN A 58 16.58 10.02 -33.35
CA GLN A 58 16.28 10.45 -31.98
C GLN A 58 16.95 11.78 -31.70
N ASN A 59 16.17 12.77 -31.32
CA ASN A 59 16.71 14.01 -30.78
C ASN A 59 17.20 13.79 -29.34
N GLY A 60 18.30 14.45 -28.96
CA GLY A 60 18.86 14.43 -27.61
C GLY A 60 20.12 13.58 -27.46
N THR A 61 20.80 13.72 -26.32
CA THR A 61 22.08 13.06 -26.04
C THR A 61 21.84 11.60 -25.64
N ALA A 62 22.52 10.66 -26.28
CA ALA A 62 22.36 9.23 -26.00
C ALA A 62 22.55 8.90 -24.51
N GLY A 63 21.56 8.23 -23.91
CA GLY A 63 21.57 7.81 -22.50
C GLY A 63 20.97 8.81 -21.51
N THR A 64 20.43 9.93 -21.99
CA THR A 64 19.68 10.91 -21.19
C THR A 64 18.18 10.63 -21.13
N GLY A 65 17.67 9.76 -22.02
CA GLY A 65 16.26 9.42 -22.09
C GLY A 65 15.76 8.63 -20.89
N ALA A 66 14.45 8.67 -20.68
CA ALA A 66 13.79 7.94 -19.61
C ALA A 66 14.05 6.43 -19.73
N LYS A 67 14.26 5.76 -18.60
CA LYS A 67 14.52 4.31 -18.51
C LYS A 67 13.43 3.61 -17.74
N ASN A 68 13.24 2.31 -18.04
CA ASN A 68 12.31 1.42 -17.32
C ASN A 68 10.90 2.02 -17.24
N ILE A 69 10.37 2.45 -18.40
CA ILE A 69 8.99 2.93 -18.48
C ILE A 69 8.07 1.74 -18.19
N ASN A 70 7.26 1.87 -17.15
CA ASN A 70 6.27 0.87 -16.77
C ASN A 70 4.93 1.56 -16.55
N CYS A 71 3.85 1.01 -17.12
CA CYS A 71 2.52 1.58 -17.06
C CYS A 71 1.51 0.54 -16.58
N ILE A 72 0.63 0.94 -15.66
CA ILE A 72 -0.42 0.11 -15.10
C ILE A 72 -1.76 0.81 -15.30
N TRP A 73 -2.72 0.11 -15.91
CA TRP A 73 -4.10 0.57 -16.10
C TRP A 73 -4.99 0.05 -14.98
N TRP A 74 -5.12 0.85 -13.93
CA TRP A 74 -5.90 0.53 -12.75
C TRP A 74 -7.38 0.47 -13.05
N ASN A 75 -7.97 -0.71 -12.82
CA ASN A 75 -9.42 -0.97 -12.94
C ASN A 75 -10.04 -0.52 -14.28
N LYS A 76 -9.24 -0.47 -15.35
CA LYS A 76 -9.60 0.15 -16.65
C LYS A 76 -10.13 1.59 -16.59
N LYS A 77 -9.73 2.37 -15.58
CA LYS A 77 -10.18 3.76 -15.36
C LYS A 77 -9.05 4.77 -15.29
N SER A 78 -7.93 4.39 -14.69
CA SER A 78 -6.83 5.32 -14.41
C SER A 78 -5.51 4.69 -14.81
N MET A 79 -4.75 5.37 -15.67
CA MET A 79 -3.42 4.92 -16.09
C MET A 79 -2.37 5.57 -15.21
N GLU A 80 -1.45 4.78 -14.68
CA GLU A 80 -0.30 5.25 -13.93
C GLU A 80 0.98 4.74 -14.59
N CYS A 81 1.81 5.66 -15.07
CA CYS A 81 3.10 5.34 -15.67
C CYS A 81 4.23 5.83 -14.77
N SER A 82 5.29 5.03 -14.68
CA SER A 82 6.50 5.30 -13.91
C SER A 82 7.73 5.11 -14.79
N TRP A 83 8.78 5.89 -14.53
CA TRP A 83 10.06 5.75 -15.21
C TRP A 83 11.20 6.35 -14.38
N ASN A 84 12.43 5.98 -14.72
CA ASN A 84 13.64 6.52 -14.10
C ASN A 84 14.33 7.53 -15.03
N SER A 85 15.06 8.47 -14.45
CA SER A 85 15.99 9.33 -15.19
C SER A 85 16.98 8.51 -16.02
N GLY A 86 17.38 9.07 -17.16
CA GLY A 86 18.50 8.55 -17.94
C GLY A 86 19.79 8.59 -17.14
N GLY A 87 20.66 7.60 -17.33
CA GLY A 87 21.92 7.51 -16.57
C GLY A 87 22.91 8.64 -16.85
N LYS A 88 22.79 9.30 -18.01
CA LYS A 88 23.56 10.50 -18.37
C LYS A 88 22.74 11.80 -18.23
N ALA A 89 21.50 11.71 -17.75
CA ALA A 89 20.68 12.88 -17.53
C ALA A 89 21.18 13.63 -16.28
N SER A 90 21.21 14.96 -16.36
CA SER A 90 21.54 15.78 -15.19
C SER A 90 20.47 15.66 -14.11
N SER A 91 20.82 15.88 -12.85
CA SER A 91 19.91 15.75 -11.71
C SER A 91 18.72 16.73 -11.76
N ASP A 92 18.84 17.84 -12.47
CA ASP A 92 17.79 18.84 -12.70
C ASP A 92 16.87 18.51 -13.90
N THR A 93 17.13 17.40 -14.60
CA THR A 93 16.33 16.98 -15.76
C THR A 93 14.87 16.81 -15.36
N SER A 94 13.97 17.33 -16.20
CA SER A 94 12.53 17.14 -16.08
C SER A 94 11.97 16.53 -17.36
N TYR A 95 11.03 15.61 -17.17
CA TYR A 95 10.36 14.90 -18.26
C TYR A 95 8.90 15.35 -18.38
N LYS A 96 8.34 15.17 -19.58
CA LYS A 96 6.91 15.28 -19.88
C LYS A 96 6.48 13.96 -20.53
N LEU A 97 5.31 13.47 -20.16
CA LEU A 97 4.70 12.29 -20.76
C LEU A 97 3.55 12.72 -21.67
N SER A 98 3.60 12.26 -22.91
CA SER A 98 2.52 12.38 -23.89
C SER A 98 2.04 10.99 -24.29
N TYR A 99 0.74 10.85 -24.56
CA TYR A 99 0.14 9.60 -24.98
C TYR A 99 -0.84 9.81 -26.14
N TRP A 100 -0.95 8.77 -26.97
CA TRP A 100 -1.86 8.71 -28.11
C TRP A 100 -2.77 7.51 -27.96
N LEU A 101 -4.05 7.76 -28.16
CA LEU A 101 -5.07 6.73 -28.25
C LEU A 101 -5.39 6.60 -29.74
N PRO A 102 -4.97 5.51 -30.41
CA PRO A 102 -5.42 5.22 -31.75
C PRO A 102 -6.94 4.99 -31.70
N LEU A 103 -7.70 6.01 -32.08
CA LEU A 103 -9.15 5.96 -32.21
C LEU A 103 -9.50 5.77 -33.69
N GLU A 104 -10.60 5.08 -33.98
CA GLU A 104 -11.05 4.78 -35.35
C GLU A 104 -11.29 6.04 -36.21
N ASP A 105 -11.62 7.18 -35.58
CA ASP A 105 -11.97 8.43 -36.28
C ASP A 105 -10.78 9.28 -36.76
N GLY A 106 -9.55 8.74 -36.72
CA GLY A 106 -8.36 9.42 -37.24
C GLY A 106 -7.90 10.66 -36.44
N GLN A 107 -8.58 11.00 -35.35
CA GLN A 107 -8.19 12.08 -34.43
C GLN A 107 -7.16 11.61 -33.41
N ASN A 108 -6.00 11.13 -33.90
CA ASN A 108 -4.86 10.73 -33.08
C ASN A 108 -4.13 11.96 -32.53
N LYS A 109 -4.81 12.76 -31.72
CA LYS A 109 -4.20 13.93 -31.05
C LYS A 109 -3.43 13.46 -29.82
N ALA A 110 -2.18 13.91 -29.73
CA ALA A 110 -1.35 13.73 -28.54
C ALA A 110 -2.05 14.37 -27.33
N LYS A 111 -2.27 13.59 -26.28
CA LYS A 111 -2.68 14.10 -24.96
C LYS A 111 -1.45 14.13 -24.06
N GLN A 112 -1.33 15.16 -23.24
CA GLN A 112 -0.23 15.30 -22.30
C GLN A 112 -0.70 14.97 -20.89
N CYS A 113 0.07 14.17 -20.16
CA CYS A 113 -0.15 13.94 -18.74
C CYS A 113 0.31 15.17 -17.94
N ARG A 114 -0.61 15.74 -17.14
CA ARG A 114 -0.39 17.01 -16.42
C ARG A 114 0.29 16.82 -15.07
N ASN A 115 0.05 15.68 -14.41
CA ASN A 115 0.42 15.45 -13.02
C ASN A 115 1.70 14.60 -12.92
N VAL A 116 2.81 15.11 -13.48
CA VAL A 116 4.11 14.46 -13.34
C VAL A 116 4.66 14.77 -11.94
N THR A 117 4.86 13.73 -11.14
CA THR A 117 5.50 13.80 -9.83
C THR A 117 6.88 13.18 -9.91
N ARG A 118 7.79 13.63 -9.04
CA ARG A 118 9.17 13.14 -8.99
C ARG A 118 9.57 12.85 -7.54
N LYS A 119 10.12 11.67 -7.32
CA LYS A 119 10.79 11.28 -6.07
C LYS A 119 12.19 10.81 -6.42
N GLU A 120 13.21 11.58 -6.05
CA GLU A 120 14.62 11.32 -6.38
C GLU A 120 14.86 11.18 -7.90
N SER A 121 15.14 9.98 -8.40
CA SER A 121 15.31 9.67 -9.83
C SER A 121 14.07 9.05 -10.48
N GLU A 122 13.03 8.77 -9.70
CA GLU A 122 11.78 8.15 -10.15
C GLU A 122 10.74 9.23 -10.47
N PHE A 123 10.13 9.11 -11.65
CA PHE A 123 9.02 9.94 -12.10
C PHE A 123 7.76 9.11 -12.20
N ARG A 124 6.62 9.69 -11.85
CA ARG A 124 5.30 9.08 -12.03
C ARG A 124 4.34 10.07 -12.65
N CYS A 125 3.46 9.58 -13.51
CA CYS A 125 2.36 10.37 -14.03
C CYS A 125 1.08 9.55 -14.08
N ARG A 126 0.01 10.13 -13.54
CA ARG A 126 -1.32 9.52 -13.51
C ARG A 126 -2.32 10.36 -14.28
N PHE A 127 -3.14 9.70 -15.07
CA PHE A 127 -4.20 10.34 -15.86
C PHE A 127 -5.40 9.41 -16.02
N ASP A 128 -6.57 10.00 -16.18
CA ASP A 128 -7.80 9.25 -16.39
C ASP A 128 -7.88 8.73 -17.82
N LEU A 129 -8.27 7.46 -17.91
CA LEU A 129 -8.40 6.72 -19.16
C LEU A 129 -9.60 5.78 -19.02
N ASP A 130 -10.79 6.37 -19.16
CA ASP A 130 -12.07 5.67 -19.09
C ASP A 130 -12.58 5.38 -20.51
N PHE A 131 -12.01 4.34 -21.13
CA PHE A 131 -12.41 3.89 -22.44
C PHE A 131 -12.54 2.38 -22.46
N HIS A 132 -13.73 1.88 -22.79
CA HIS A 132 -14.04 0.46 -22.76
C HIS A 132 -13.49 -0.34 -23.95
N HIS A 133 -13.13 0.33 -25.06
CA HIS A 133 -12.76 -0.31 -26.33
C HIS A 133 -11.38 0.10 -26.87
N LEU A 134 -10.45 0.49 -26.00
CA LEU A 134 -9.08 0.73 -26.43
C LEU A 134 -8.37 -0.58 -26.76
N ALA A 135 -7.78 -0.67 -27.94
CA ALA A 135 -6.92 -1.79 -28.33
C ALA A 135 -5.47 -1.55 -27.90
N ARG A 136 -4.95 -0.34 -28.14
CA ARG A 136 -3.54 0.04 -27.93
C ARG A 136 -3.44 1.43 -27.32
N ILE A 137 -2.31 1.72 -26.69
CA ILE A 137 -1.89 3.06 -26.28
C ILE A 137 -0.41 3.24 -26.62
N HIS A 138 -0.07 4.41 -27.15
CA HIS A 138 1.33 4.77 -27.40
C HIS A 138 1.72 5.87 -26.43
N ILE A 139 2.89 5.76 -25.83
CA ILE A 139 3.38 6.68 -24.80
C ILE A 139 4.77 7.16 -25.22
N SER A 140 5.01 8.46 -25.06
CA SER A 140 6.29 9.10 -25.31
C SER A 140 6.68 9.89 -24.07
N VAL A 141 7.89 9.65 -23.58
CA VAL A 141 8.50 10.40 -22.49
C VAL A 141 9.62 11.24 -23.09
N GLN A 142 9.43 12.55 -23.04
CA GLN A 142 10.35 13.55 -23.60
C GLN A 142 10.95 14.36 -22.47
N GLY A 143 12.20 14.79 -22.59
CA GLY A 143 12.69 15.83 -21.70
C GLY A 143 12.09 17.19 -22.06
N LYS A 144 12.03 18.10 -21.08
CA LYS A 144 11.63 19.49 -21.34
C LYS A 144 12.71 20.27 -22.10
N SER A 145 13.96 19.83 -22.02
CA SER A 145 15.08 20.39 -22.78
C SER A 145 15.39 19.54 -24.02
N ALA A 146 15.79 20.19 -25.12
CA ALA A 146 16.04 19.54 -26.41
C ALA A 146 17.24 18.56 -26.39
N ASN A 147 18.13 18.69 -25.40
CA ASN A 147 19.28 17.79 -25.24
C ASN A 147 18.94 16.44 -24.60
N ILE A 148 17.68 16.22 -24.20
CA ILE A 148 17.23 14.99 -23.56
C ILE A 148 16.57 14.07 -24.58
N GLN A 149 17.05 12.83 -24.62
CA GLN A 149 16.57 11.81 -25.54
C GLN A 149 15.11 11.43 -25.27
N THR A 150 14.33 11.28 -26.34
CA THR A 150 12.93 10.84 -26.25
C THR A 150 12.87 9.32 -26.19
N THR A 151 12.09 8.79 -25.26
CA THR A 151 11.82 7.35 -25.16
C THR A 151 10.35 7.09 -25.49
N CYS A 152 10.07 6.07 -26.31
CA CYS A 152 8.71 5.65 -26.63
C CYS A 152 8.42 4.27 -26.01
N PHE A 153 7.15 4.08 -25.66
CA PHE A 153 6.59 2.83 -25.16
C PHE A 153 5.32 2.54 -25.94
N ILE A 154 5.32 1.44 -26.69
CA ILE A 154 4.24 1.04 -27.61
C ILE A 154 3.68 -0.28 -27.09
N THR A 155 2.38 -0.31 -26.79
CA THR A 155 1.72 -1.55 -26.33
C THR A 155 1.17 -2.34 -27.49
N GLU A 156 1.38 -3.66 -27.50
CA GLU A 156 0.65 -4.56 -28.40
C GLU A 156 -0.85 -4.64 -28.05
N SER A 157 -1.16 -4.70 -26.75
CA SER A 157 -2.54 -4.66 -26.25
C SER A 157 -2.58 -3.92 -24.93
N VAL A 158 -3.46 -2.92 -24.82
CA VAL A 158 -3.66 -2.17 -23.56
C VAL A 158 -4.23 -3.06 -22.44
N ASN A 159 -4.90 -4.17 -22.79
CA ASN A 159 -5.39 -5.14 -21.79
C ASN A 159 -4.24 -5.81 -21.02
N SER A 160 -3.02 -5.84 -21.58
CA SER A 160 -1.85 -6.37 -20.87
C SER A 160 -1.40 -5.51 -19.69
N LEU A 161 -1.79 -4.23 -19.67
CA LEU A 161 -1.44 -3.29 -18.61
C LEU A 161 -2.43 -3.28 -17.46
N VAL A 162 -3.55 -4.01 -17.58
CA VAL A 162 -4.64 -3.93 -16.60
C VAL A 162 -4.21 -4.53 -15.28
N LYS A 163 -4.38 -3.80 -14.18
CA LYS A 163 -4.27 -4.32 -12.82
C LYS A 163 -5.53 -3.93 -12.06
N PHE A 164 -6.14 -4.91 -11.41
CA PHE A 164 -7.31 -4.68 -10.55
C PHE A 164 -6.89 -4.40 -9.12
N ASP A 165 -7.76 -3.70 -8.39
CA ASP A 165 -7.69 -3.65 -6.94
C ASP A 165 -7.85 -5.07 -6.35
N PRO A 166 -7.27 -5.33 -5.17
CA PRO A 166 -7.46 -6.58 -4.48
C PRO A 166 -8.95 -6.88 -4.28
N PRO A 167 -9.40 -8.11 -4.59
CA PRO A 167 -10.75 -8.53 -4.28
C PRO A 167 -10.93 -8.63 -2.75
N SER A 168 -12.19 -8.70 -2.33
CA SER A 168 -12.60 -8.91 -0.95
C SER A 168 -13.61 -10.04 -0.90
N PHE A 169 -13.52 -10.88 0.14
CA PHE A 169 -14.53 -11.91 0.38
C PHE A 169 -15.87 -11.26 0.73
N THR A 170 -16.89 -11.51 -0.09
CA THR A 170 -18.24 -10.98 0.08
C THR A 170 -19.14 -11.90 0.89
N ASP A 171 -18.91 -13.21 0.80
CA ASP A 171 -19.60 -14.22 1.56
C ASP A 171 -18.66 -15.39 1.85
N HIS A 172 -18.83 -16.01 3.01
CA HIS A 172 -18.07 -17.18 3.39
C HIS A 172 -18.82 -17.98 4.47
N SER A 173 -18.74 -19.30 4.39
CA SER A 173 -19.32 -20.16 5.41
C SER A 173 -18.53 -21.44 5.56
N LYS A 174 -18.34 -21.88 6.81
CA LYS A 174 -17.69 -23.15 7.13
C LYS A 174 -18.75 -24.19 7.42
N ASN A 175 -18.75 -25.29 6.66
CA ASN A 175 -19.60 -26.45 6.88
C ASN A 175 -18.72 -27.69 7.14
N ARG A 176 -18.59 -28.07 8.42
CA ARG A 176 -17.72 -29.16 8.87
C ARG A 176 -16.26 -28.99 8.38
N ASN A 177 -15.90 -29.70 7.32
CA ASN A 177 -14.57 -29.76 6.74
C ASN A 177 -14.54 -29.08 5.36
N GLU A 178 -15.48 -28.18 5.08
CA GLU A 178 -15.53 -27.43 3.83
C GLU A 178 -15.71 -25.94 4.14
N MET A 179 -14.99 -25.10 3.40
CA MET A 179 -15.12 -23.65 3.43
C MET A 179 -15.67 -23.18 2.09
N PHE A 180 -16.88 -22.64 2.11
CA PHE A 180 -17.41 -21.86 1.01
C PHE A 180 -16.81 -20.45 1.06
N LEU A 181 -16.31 -19.99 -0.08
CA LEU A 181 -15.70 -18.69 -0.29
C LEU A 181 -16.32 -18.02 -1.50
N GLN A 182 -16.73 -16.76 -1.36
CA GLN A 182 -17.17 -15.92 -2.46
C GLN A 182 -16.50 -14.56 -2.36
N TRP A 183 -16.04 -14.03 -3.48
CA TRP A 183 -15.38 -12.72 -3.56
C TRP A 183 -16.06 -11.81 -4.58
N ASN A 184 -15.81 -10.50 -4.45
CA ASN A 184 -16.36 -9.52 -5.36
C ASN A 184 -15.72 -9.60 -6.75
N LYS A 185 -16.55 -9.42 -7.78
CA LYS A 185 -16.08 -9.19 -9.14
C LYS A 185 -15.69 -7.72 -9.36
N PRO A 186 -14.75 -7.43 -10.27
CA PRO A 186 -14.49 -6.06 -10.72
C PRO A 186 -15.75 -5.39 -11.26
N VAL A 187 -16.00 -4.16 -10.83
CA VAL A 187 -17.19 -3.39 -11.21
C VAL A 187 -17.13 -3.00 -12.69
N GLY A 188 -18.19 -3.30 -13.45
CA GLY A 188 -18.29 -2.97 -14.88
C GLY A 188 -17.70 -4.02 -15.83
N PHE A 189 -17.44 -5.23 -15.33
CA PHE A 189 -16.87 -6.32 -16.11
C PHE A 189 -17.84 -7.50 -16.29
N SER A 190 -17.70 -8.21 -17.41
CA SER A 190 -18.39 -9.47 -17.68
C SER A 190 -18.04 -10.51 -16.61
N ASP A 191 -18.96 -11.42 -16.34
CA ASP A 191 -18.69 -12.57 -15.45
C ASP A 191 -17.55 -13.45 -15.97
N SER A 192 -17.28 -13.40 -17.27
CA SER A 192 -16.16 -14.09 -17.92
C SER A 192 -14.82 -13.32 -17.91
N CYS A 193 -14.70 -12.20 -17.17
CA CYS A 193 -13.55 -11.31 -17.31
C CYS A 193 -12.21 -11.91 -16.84
N CYS A 194 -12.25 -12.63 -15.72
CA CYS A 194 -11.06 -12.72 -14.92
C CYS A 194 -10.84 -14.13 -14.36
N ASP A 195 -9.56 -14.50 -14.31
CA ASP A 195 -9.06 -15.67 -13.61
C ASP A 195 -8.76 -15.27 -12.16
N SER A 196 -8.94 -16.21 -11.23
CA SER A 196 -8.74 -16.01 -9.80
C SER A 196 -7.79 -17.06 -9.24
N GLU A 197 -6.98 -16.65 -8.27
CA GLU A 197 -6.17 -17.54 -7.44
C GLU A 197 -6.61 -17.43 -6.00
N VAL A 198 -6.85 -18.57 -5.36
CA VAL A 198 -7.10 -18.66 -3.92
C VAL A 198 -5.93 -19.37 -3.28
N GLU A 199 -5.23 -18.65 -2.41
CA GLU A 199 -4.22 -19.23 -1.53
C GLU A 199 -4.92 -19.81 -0.30
N VAL A 200 -4.61 -21.06 0.00
CA VAL A 200 -5.04 -21.79 1.19
C VAL A 200 -3.79 -22.07 2.01
N ASN A 201 -3.69 -21.45 3.17
CA ASN A 201 -2.55 -21.63 4.05
C ASN A 201 -2.99 -22.34 5.33
N SER A 202 -2.39 -23.50 5.58
CA SER A 202 -2.61 -24.33 6.77
C SER A 202 -1.26 -24.76 7.37
N SER A 203 -0.86 -26.02 7.19
CA SER A 203 0.50 -26.52 7.46
C SER A 203 1.44 -26.29 6.28
N LYS A 204 0.89 -26.22 5.07
CA LYS A 204 1.56 -25.86 3.81
C LYS A 204 0.70 -24.85 3.08
N SER A 205 1.34 -23.98 2.31
CA SER A 205 0.64 -23.03 1.45
C SER A 205 0.37 -23.68 0.10
N GLU A 206 -0.90 -23.72 -0.31
CA GLU A 206 -1.34 -24.19 -1.62
C GLU A 206 -2.03 -23.04 -2.37
N ILE A 207 -1.77 -22.90 -3.67
CA ILE A 207 -2.46 -21.95 -4.54
C ILE A 207 -3.36 -22.73 -5.50
N LYS A 208 -4.66 -22.43 -5.46
CA LYS A 208 -5.67 -23.02 -6.35
C LYS A 208 -6.08 -22.00 -7.41
N HIS A 209 -6.09 -22.40 -8.68
CA HIS A 209 -6.45 -21.55 -9.81
C HIS A 209 -7.89 -21.82 -10.26
N PHE A 210 -8.65 -20.76 -10.50
CA PHE A 210 -10.03 -20.80 -10.96
C PHE A 210 -10.21 -19.88 -12.16
N LYS A 211 -10.93 -20.34 -13.18
CA LYS A 211 -11.23 -19.54 -14.37
C LYS A 211 -12.65 -19.03 -14.34
N HIS A 212 -12.83 -17.74 -14.64
CA HIS A 212 -14.14 -17.11 -14.85
C HIS A 212 -15.17 -17.40 -13.74
N THR A 213 -14.72 -17.45 -12.48
CA THR A 213 -15.55 -17.82 -11.32
C THR A 213 -15.16 -16.96 -10.12
N TYR A 214 -16.15 -16.61 -9.29
CA TYR A 214 -15.99 -15.75 -8.11
C TYR A 214 -16.43 -16.41 -6.80
N SER A 215 -16.66 -17.73 -6.83
CA SER A 215 -17.04 -18.51 -5.66
C SER A 215 -16.49 -19.93 -5.76
N THR A 216 -16.08 -20.51 -4.65
CA THR A 216 -15.60 -21.89 -4.61
C THR A 216 -15.79 -22.51 -3.24
N THR A 217 -15.77 -23.84 -3.18
CA THR A 217 -15.77 -24.60 -1.93
C THR A 217 -14.45 -25.34 -1.79
N ILE A 218 -13.77 -25.13 -0.68
CA ILE A 218 -12.44 -25.69 -0.41
C ILE A 218 -12.55 -26.72 0.73
N PRO A 219 -12.10 -27.98 0.52
CA PRO A 219 -12.00 -28.94 1.60
C PRO A 219 -10.88 -28.55 2.57
N LEU A 220 -11.13 -28.73 3.86
CA LEU A 220 -10.25 -28.36 4.96
C LEU A 220 -9.68 -29.60 5.64
N GLU A 221 -8.43 -29.50 6.08
CA GLU A 221 -7.82 -30.51 6.93
C GLU A 221 -8.43 -30.44 8.34
N PRO A 222 -8.82 -31.57 8.96
CA PRO A 222 -9.37 -31.56 10.30
C PRO A 222 -8.30 -31.14 11.32
N ASN A 223 -8.72 -30.40 12.36
CA ASN A 223 -7.88 -29.95 13.47
C ASN A 223 -6.70 -29.02 13.11
N VAL A 224 -6.72 -28.39 11.94
CA VAL A 224 -5.73 -27.38 11.54
C VAL A 224 -6.45 -26.06 11.27
N GLN A 225 -5.84 -24.94 11.69
CA GLN A 225 -6.36 -23.61 11.36
C GLN A 225 -6.01 -23.28 9.91
N HIS A 226 -6.97 -22.75 9.16
CA HIS A 226 -6.78 -22.36 7.77
C HIS A 226 -6.93 -20.85 7.62
N SER A 227 -6.16 -20.29 6.70
CA SER A 227 -6.34 -18.92 6.23
C SER A 227 -6.41 -18.87 4.71
N PHE A 228 -7.15 -17.90 4.20
CA PHE A 228 -7.45 -17.75 2.79
C PHE A 228 -7.11 -16.34 2.34
N ARG A 229 -6.50 -16.24 1.16
CA ARG A 229 -6.36 -14.99 0.41
C ARG A 229 -6.76 -15.22 -1.03
N VAL A 230 -7.31 -14.22 -1.68
CA VAL A 230 -7.71 -14.29 -3.09
C VAL A 230 -7.13 -13.13 -3.87
N ARG A 231 -6.73 -13.38 -5.11
CA ARG A 231 -6.32 -12.36 -6.09
C ARG A 231 -6.89 -12.68 -7.45
N ILE A 232 -6.99 -11.67 -8.31
CA ILE A 232 -7.58 -11.80 -9.64
C ILE A 232 -6.69 -11.23 -10.74
N GLN A 233 -6.87 -11.70 -11.96
CA GLN A 233 -6.16 -11.23 -13.15
C GLN A 233 -7.12 -11.23 -14.34
N SER A 234 -7.09 -10.18 -15.17
CA SER A 234 -7.68 -10.29 -16.52
C SER A 234 -6.81 -11.18 -17.40
N GLU A 235 -7.37 -11.83 -18.42
CA GLU A 235 -6.69 -12.80 -19.31
C GLU A 235 -5.20 -12.53 -19.66
N LYS A 236 -4.82 -11.27 -19.92
CA LYS A 236 -3.42 -10.88 -20.25
C LYS A 236 -2.81 -9.83 -19.31
N GLY A 237 -3.53 -9.44 -18.26
CA GLY A 237 -3.15 -8.31 -17.39
C GLY A 237 -2.16 -8.70 -16.30
N HIS A 238 -2.03 -7.84 -15.30
CA HIS A 238 -1.29 -8.11 -14.07
C HIS A 238 -2.21 -8.71 -13.00
N TRP A 239 -1.64 -9.58 -12.15
CA TRP A 239 -2.31 -10.02 -10.92
C TRP A 239 -2.57 -8.82 -10.02
N SER A 240 -3.76 -8.77 -9.42
CA SER A 240 -4.03 -7.88 -8.29
C SER A 240 -3.11 -8.22 -7.12
N ASP A 241 -3.00 -7.30 -6.18
CA ASP A 241 -2.44 -7.68 -4.88
C ASP A 241 -3.43 -8.65 -4.19
N TRP A 242 -2.92 -9.41 -3.22
CA TRP A 242 -3.74 -10.35 -2.46
C TRP A 242 -4.78 -9.62 -1.61
N SER A 243 -5.96 -10.22 -1.45
CA SER A 243 -6.97 -9.78 -0.50
C SER A 243 -6.44 -9.79 0.94
N ASP A 244 -7.19 -9.15 1.82
CA ASP A 244 -7.04 -9.37 3.26
C ASP A 244 -7.22 -10.86 3.61
N VAL A 245 -6.56 -11.26 4.69
CA VAL A 245 -6.56 -12.65 5.16
C VAL A 245 -7.90 -12.97 5.82
N LEU A 246 -8.56 -14.01 5.33
CA LEU A 246 -9.73 -14.61 5.97
C LEU A 246 -9.32 -15.86 6.73
N PHE A 247 -9.73 -15.99 8.01
CA PHE A 247 -9.49 -17.20 8.80
C PHE A 247 -10.74 -18.09 8.81
N ASP A 248 -10.54 -19.41 8.80
CA ASP A 248 -11.63 -20.41 8.89
C ASP A 248 -12.32 -20.46 10.27
N SER A 249 -11.71 -19.80 11.24
CA SER A 249 -12.12 -19.68 12.62
C SER A 249 -11.98 -18.22 13.02
N SER A 250 -12.95 -17.70 13.79
CA SER A 250 -12.76 -16.43 14.50
C SER A 250 -11.44 -16.53 15.29
N PRO A 251 -10.62 -15.45 15.35
CA PRO A 251 -9.37 -15.46 16.11
C PRO A 251 -9.61 -16.09 17.50
N PRO A 252 -8.65 -16.87 18.03
CA PRO A 252 -8.82 -17.57 19.30
C PRO A 252 -9.40 -16.61 20.31
N SER A 253 -10.54 -16.99 20.90
CA SER A 253 -11.44 -16.08 21.59
C SER A 253 -10.66 -15.08 22.43
N THR A 254 -10.84 -13.80 22.11
CA THR A 254 -10.26 -12.65 22.80
C THR A 254 -10.52 -12.67 24.31
N THR A 255 -11.43 -13.53 24.78
CA THR A 255 -11.65 -13.87 26.20
C THR A 255 -10.36 -14.27 26.93
N SER A 256 -9.42 -14.97 26.29
CA SER A 256 -8.13 -15.31 26.90
C SER A 256 -7.29 -14.04 27.13
N THR A 257 -7.18 -13.18 26.12
CA THR A 257 -6.42 -11.93 26.20
C THR A 257 -7.03 -10.94 27.20
N TYR A 258 -8.36 -10.80 27.24
CA TYR A 258 -9.05 -9.96 28.23
C TYR A 258 -8.90 -10.50 29.66
N LEU A 259 -8.86 -11.83 29.85
CA LEU A 259 -8.60 -12.43 31.15
C LEU A 259 -7.21 -12.05 31.67
N TRP A 260 -6.18 -12.12 30.83
CA TRP A 260 -4.82 -11.69 31.19
C TRP A 260 -4.72 -10.19 31.45
N LEU A 261 -5.42 -9.36 30.67
CA LEU A 261 -5.49 -7.91 30.89
C LEU A 261 -6.10 -7.52 32.23
N ILE A 262 -6.98 -8.35 32.80
CA ILE A 262 -7.56 -8.13 34.14
C ILE A 262 -6.70 -8.78 35.23
N LEU A 263 -6.15 -9.97 34.97
CA LEU A 263 -5.42 -10.75 35.97
C LEU A 263 -4.07 -10.11 36.33
N ILE A 264 -3.34 -9.57 35.36
CA ILE A 264 -2.04 -8.93 35.58
C ILE A 264 -2.14 -7.71 36.52
N PRO A 265 -3.00 -6.70 36.28
CA PRO A 265 -3.12 -5.56 37.19
C PRO A 265 -3.64 -5.96 38.57
N LEU A 266 -4.51 -6.98 38.67
CA LEU A 266 -4.99 -7.51 39.95
C LEU A 266 -3.84 -8.11 40.79
N CYS A 267 -2.97 -8.92 40.16
CA CYS A 267 -1.79 -9.47 40.81
C CYS A 267 -0.82 -8.37 41.25
N VAL A 268 -0.59 -7.36 40.42
CA VAL A 268 0.28 -6.22 40.76
C VAL A 268 -0.28 -5.44 41.95
N ALA A 269 -1.59 -5.17 41.98
CA ALA A 269 -2.24 -4.49 43.09
C ALA A 269 -2.10 -5.29 44.41
N LEU A 270 -2.30 -6.61 44.38
CA LEU A 270 -2.10 -7.48 45.54
C LEU A 270 -0.66 -7.44 46.06
N LEU A 271 0.32 -7.51 45.17
CA LEU A 271 1.73 -7.43 45.54
C LEU A 271 2.09 -6.09 46.19
N LEU A 272 1.55 -4.97 45.67
CA LEU A 272 1.73 -3.65 46.26
C LEU A 272 1.11 -3.55 47.67
N VAL A 273 -0.08 -4.10 47.88
CA VAL A 273 -0.74 -4.11 49.20
C VAL A 273 0.11 -4.91 50.21
N ILE A 274 0.61 -6.09 49.81
CA ILE A 274 1.48 -6.91 50.67
C ILE A 274 2.77 -6.15 51.02
N LEU A 275 3.39 -5.49 50.04
CA LEU A 275 4.60 -4.69 50.24
C LEU A 275 4.36 -3.53 51.22
N LEU A 276 3.23 -2.82 51.10
CA LEU A 276 2.87 -1.74 52.02
C LEU A 276 2.65 -2.24 53.45
N ILE A 277 2.01 -3.41 53.62
CA ILE A 277 1.85 -4.04 54.93
C ILE A 277 3.22 -4.39 55.53
N TYR A 278 4.12 -4.96 54.71
CA TYR A 278 5.46 -5.32 55.13
C TYR A 278 6.27 -4.08 55.57
N LEU A 279 6.27 -3.01 54.77
CA LEU A 279 6.92 -1.75 55.12
C LEU A 279 6.32 -1.10 56.38
N LYS A 280 4.98 -1.15 56.56
CA LYS A 280 4.32 -0.66 57.77
C LYS A 280 4.71 -1.48 59.01
N ARG A 281 4.82 -2.80 58.87
CA ARG A 281 5.30 -3.70 59.94
C ARG A 281 6.76 -3.43 60.30
N ILE A 282 7.63 -3.20 59.31
CA ILE A 282 9.03 -2.80 59.54
C ILE A 282 9.12 -1.45 60.24
N LYS A 283 8.32 -0.45 59.81
CA LYS A 283 8.31 0.88 60.43
C LYS A 283 7.92 0.82 61.92
N LEU A 284 6.99 -0.06 62.28
CA LEU A 284 6.62 -0.33 63.69
C LEU A 284 7.71 -1.04 64.49
N LEU A 285 8.58 -1.81 63.83
CA LEU A 285 9.64 -2.59 64.48
C LEU A 285 10.91 -1.76 64.70
N ILE A 286 11.18 -0.77 63.85
CA ILE A 286 12.36 0.12 63.91
C ILE A 286 12.10 1.38 64.77
N PHE A 287 10.86 1.88 64.84
CA PHE A 287 10.50 3.01 65.71
C PHE A 287 9.56 2.55 66.84
N PRO A 288 10.08 2.09 68.00
CA PRO A 288 9.25 1.94 69.19
C PRO A 288 8.63 3.30 69.57
N LYS A 289 7.44 3.28 70.19
CA LYS A 289 6.72 4.46 70.69
C LYS A 289 7.70 5.41 71.40
N ILE A 290 7.96 6.60 70.85
CA ILE A 290 8.68 7.66 71.57
C ILE A 290 7.84 7.98 72.82
N PRO A 291 8.38 7.80 74.03
CA PRO A 291 7.66 8.16 75.25
C PRO A 291 7.38 9.66 75.24
N ASP A 292 6.16 10.01 75.61
CA ASP A 292 5.65 11.36 75.77
C ASP A 292 6.65 12.24 76.55
N PRO A 293 7.28 13.26 75.94
CA PRO A 293 8.34 14.05 76.57
C PRO A 293 7.83 14.83 77.79
N GLY A 294 6.51 15.03 77.91
CA GLY A 294 5.89 15.71 79.05
C GLY A 294 6.03 14.97 80.39
N LYS A 295 6.23 13.64 80.38
CA LYS A 295 6.39 12.86 81.62
C LYS A 295 7.83 12.81 82.14
N ILE A 296 8.80 12.80 81.23
CA ILE A 296 10.23 12.79 81.60
C ILE A 296 10.66 14.16 82.11
N LEU A 297 10.13 15.24 81.53
CA LEU A 297 10.41 16.59 82.02
C LEU A 297 9.81 16.83 83.41
N LYS A 298 8.63 16.27 83.72
CA LYS A 298 8.02 16.44 85.04
C LYS A 298 8.85 15.82 86.15
N ASP A 299 9.38 14.61 85.96
CA ASP A 299 10.28 13.96 86.93
C ASP A 299 11.58 14.77 87.14
N VAL A 300 12.18 15.29 86.07
CA VAL A 300 13.43 16.07 86.17
C VAL A 300 13.21 17.43 86.82
N PHE A 301 12.04 18.05 86.64
CA PHE A 301 11.71 19.32 87.29
C PHE A 301 11.20 19.15 88.74
N GLU A 302 10.65 17.99 89.12
CA GLU A 302 10.29 17.69 90.52
C GLU A 302 11.52 17.35 91.39
N GLU A 303 12.56 16.70 90.84
CA GLU A 303 13.83 16.42 91.55
C GLU A 303 14.68 17.68 91.85
N GLN A 304 14.46 18.79 91.15
CA GLN A 304 15.20 20.05 91.40
C GLN A 304 14.58 20.92 92.52
N ILE A 305 13.40 20.56 93.04
CA ILE A 305 12.70 21.35 94.08
C ILE A 305 13.07 20.89 95.50
N GLU A 306 13.68 19.71 95.68
CA GLU A 306 14.07 19.18 97.00
C GLU A 306 15.44 19.70 97.51
N ASN A 307 16.15 20.54 96.75
CA ASN A 307 17.42 21.13 97.20
C ASN A 307 17.56 22.61 96.81
N GLN A 308 16.93 23.53 97.54
CA GLN A 308 17.61 24.71 98.14
C GLN A 308 16.64 25.62 98.94
N PRO A 309 17.16 26.35 99.95
CA PRO A 309 16.36 27.06 100.95
C PRO A 309 15.93 28.48 100.54
N ALA A 310 14.92 28.95 101.28
CA ALA A 310 14.25 30.25 101.30
C ALA A 310 14.98 31.48 100.72
N HIS A 311 14.30 32.19 99.80
CA HIS A 311 14.21 33.65 99.83
C HIS A 311 12.94 34.18 99.10
N GLU A 312 12.20 35.01 99.83
CA GLU A 312 11.26 36.09 99.50
C GLU A 312 10.44 36.13 98.18
N THR A 313 9.11 36.17 98.39
CA THR A 313 8.03 36.96 97.76
C THR A 313 8.32 37.80 96.50
N VAL A 314 7.41 37.72 95.51
CA VAL A 314 6.48 38.80 95.09
C VAL A 314 5.54 38.31 93.95
N ASN A 315 4.28 38.74 94.02
CA ASN A 315 3.12 38.45 93.17
C ASN A 315 3.20 38.94 91.71
N ASN A 316 2.52 38.25 90.79
CA ASN A 316 1.40 38.70 89.93
C ASN A 316 1.24 37.72 88.75
N ASP A 317 0.11 37.01 88.60
CA ASP A 317 -1.14 37.43 87.92
C ASP A 317 -0.94 37.81 86.44
N GLU A 318 -1.39 36.94 85.52
CA GLU A 318 -2.54 37.19 84.63
C GLU A 318 -2.58 36.22 83.43
N THR A 319 -3.71 35.52 83.33
CA THR A 319 -4.34 35.01 82.10
C THR A 319 -4.24 35.98 80.92
N HIS A 320 -4.18 35.48 79.68
CA HIS A 320 -5.05 36.03 78.61
C HIS A 320 -5.14 35.10 77.39
N SER A 321 -6.35 34.57 77.20
CA SER A 321 -6.92 34.09 75.94
C SER A 321 -7.05 35.24 74.93
N LEU A 322 -6.91 34.99 73.62
CA LEU A 322 -7.61 35.65 72.49
C LEU A 322 -6.95 35.14 71.18
N MET A 323 -7.63 34.33 70.37
CA MET A 323 -8.62 34.68 69.33
C MET A 323 -8.01 34.99 67.96
N LEU A 324 -8.59 34.29 66.96
CA LEU A 324 -8.79 34.58 65.53
C LEU A 324 -7.80 35.49 64.81
N VAL A 325 -7.44 35.10 63.58
CA VAL A 325 -7.89 35.76 62.34
C VAL A 325 -7.65 34.82 61.15
N GLU A 326 -8.73 34.49 60.43
CA GLU A 326 -8.69 34.09 59.02
C GLU A 326 -8.60 35.36 58.17
N PRO A 327 -7.89 35.33 57.02
CA PRO A 327 -8.39 36.10 55.90
C PRO A 327 -8.52 35.24 54.63
N ALA A 328 -9.69 35.38 54.04
CA ALA A 328 -10.03 34.96 52.69
C ALA A 328 -9.60 36.01 51.64
N GLY A 329 -9.46 35.53 50.41
CA GLY A 329 -9.59 36.31 49.17
C GLY A 329 -8.25 36.86 48.63
N ASN A 330 -8.05 37.01 47.33
CA ASN A 330 -8.87 36.70 46.16
C ASN A 330 -7.97 36.80 44.91
N GLU A 331 -8.40 36.14 43.84
CA GLU A 331 -8.28 36.50 42.40
C GLU A 331 -6.99 37.14 41.84
N LYS A 332 -6.44 36.47 40.83
CA LYS A 332 -6.73 36.81 39.43
C LYS A 332 -6.55 35.62 38.50
#